data_AF-A0A815XV81-F1
#
_entry.id   AF-A0A815XV81-F1
#
_cell.length_a   1.000
_cell.length_b   1.000
_cell.length_c   1.000
_cell.angle_alpha   90.00
_cell.angle_beta   90.00
_cell.angle_gamma   90.00
#
_symmetry.space_group_name_H-M   'P 1'
#
loop_
_entity.id
_entity.type
_entity.pdbx_description
1 polymer ?
#
loop_
_entity_poly.entity_id
_entity_poly.type
_entity_poly.pdbx_seq_one_letter_code
_entity_poly.pdbx_strand_id
1 'polypeptide(L)' 'FYSTQLMRVLGVLGPLDPEWIQTNKIVGCPHPNVPSDHFSLLVEFELNPPTNDNTKNSTTTSITTRRQ' A
#
# COMPACT_ATOMS: atom_id res chain seq x y z
N PHE A 1 9.38 -2.76 1.02
CA PHE A 1 9.52 -1.72 -0.03
C PHE A 1 8.41 -1.90 -1.05
N TYR A 2 7.89 -0.81 -1.62
CA TYR A 2 6.81 -0.82 -2.62
C TYR A 2 6.83 0.49 -3.43
N SER A 3 6.16 0.52 -4.59
CA SER A 3 5.99 1.73 -5.41
C SER A 3 4.98 2.69 -4.78
N THR A 4 5.45 3.83 -4.27
CA THR A 4 4.58 4.86 -3.65
C THR A 4 3.75 5.64 -4.65
N GLN A 5 4.05 5.53 -5.95
CA GLN A 5 3.27 6.17 -7.02
C GLN A 5 1.98 5.42 -7.32
N LEU A 6 2.02 4.10 -7.21
CA LEU A 6 0.90 3.23 -7.59
C LEU A 6 0.20 2.64 -6.38
N MET A 7 0.88 2.48 -5.26
CA MET A 7 0.35 1.78 -4.08
C MET A 7 0.32 2.69 -2.86
N ARG A 8 -0.79 2.59 -2.13
CA ARG A 8 -1.01 3.26 -0.85
C ARG A 8 -1.19 2.22 0.24
N VAL A 9 -0.50 2.37 1.37
CA VAL A 9 -0.68 1.47 2.52
C VAL A 9 -2.04 1.76 3.17
N LEU A 10 -2.85 0.71 3.32
CA LEU A 10 -4.11 0.76 4.07
C LEU A 10 -3.89 0.39 5.54
N GLY A 11 -3.06 -0.62 5.78
CA GLY A 11 -2.75 -1.11 7.11
C GLY A 11 -1.54 -2.02 7.12
N VAL A 12 -0.95 -2.17 8.31
CA VAL A 12 0.16 -3.09 8.57
C VAL A 12 -0.22 -3.98 9.74
N LEU A 13 0.17 -5.25 9.69
CA LEU A 13 0.10 -6.11 10.86
C LEU A 13 1.09 -5.58 11.90
N GLY A 14 0.57 -5.28 13.10
CA GLY A 14 1.39 -4.84 14.22
C GLY A 14 2.36 -5.93 14.70
N PRO A 15 3.29 -5.56 15.60
CA PRO A 15 4.17 -6.54 16.23
C PRO A 15 3.37 -7.55 17.06
N LEU A 16 3.96 -8.71 17.32
CA LEU A 16 3.40 -9.67 18.27
C LEU A 16 3.34 -9.04 19.67
N ASP A 17 2.26 -9.34 20.40
CA ASP A 17 2.03 -8.79 21.73
C ASP A 17 3.18 -9.11 22.70
N PRO A 18 3.90 -8.09 23.23
CA PRO A 18 4.98 -8.30 24.19
C PRO A 18 4.55 -8.99 25.49
N GLU A 19 3.31 -8.79 25.95
CA GLU A 19 2.82 -9.41 27.18
C GLU A 19 2.66 -10.92 27.00
N TRP A 20 2.16 -11.35 25.84
CA TRP A 20 2.09 -12.76 25.48
C TRP A 20 3.48 -13.41 25.45
N ILE A 21 4.48 -12.72 24.87
CA ILE A 21 5.88 -13.19 24.83
C ILE A 21 6.43 -13.39 26.24
N GLN A 22 6.21 -12.41 27.13
CA GLN A 22 6.67 -12.46 28.52
C GLN A 22 5.99 -13.57 29.31
N THR A 23 4.66 -13.68 29.19
CA THR A 23 3.85 -14.67 29.92
C THR A 23 4.21 -16.10 29.52
N ASN A 24 4.46 -16.33 28.22
CA ASN A 24 4.88 -17.63 27.70
C ASN A 24 6.39 -17.86 27.82
N LYS A 25 7.14 -16.90 28.39
CA LYS A 25 8.59 -16.96 28.60
C LYS A 25 9.37 -17.29 27.33
N ILE A 26 8.95 -16.71 26.21
CA ILE A 26 9.60 -16.92 24.92
C ILE A 26 10.88 -16.07 24.90
N VAL A 27 12.00 -16.70 25.21
CA VAL A 27 13.34 -16.09 25.23
C VAL A 27 14.06 -16.14 23.89
N GLY A 28 13.57 -16.97 22.95
CA GLY A 28 14.14 -17.12 21.62
C GLY A 28 13.19 -17.89 20.71
N CYS A 29 13.42 -17.79 19.40
CA CYS A 29 12.69 -18.50 18.37
C CYS A 29 13.68 -19.32 17.50
N PRO A 30 13.23 -20.41 16.85
CA PRO A 30 11.86 -20.95 16.85
C PRO A 30 11.42 -21.54 18.20
N HIS A 31 10.12 -21.53 18.46
CA HIS A 31 9.44 -21.99 19.69
C HIS A 31 8.24 -22.86 19.30
N PRO A 32 7.72 -23.80 20.13
CA PRO A 32 6.58 -24.66 19.76
C PRO A 32 5.35 -23.91 19.21
N ASN A 33 5.08 -22.71 19.72
CA ASN A 33 3.98 -21.84 19.25
C ASN A 33 4.42 -20.76 18.24
N VAL A 34 5.72 -20.66 17.92
CA VAL A 34 6.29 -19.70 16.96
C VAL A 34 7.26 -20.47 16.05
N PRO A 35 6.79 -20.99 14.91
CA PRO A 35 7.54 -21.99 14.14
C PRO A 35 8.77 -21.43 13.41
N SER A 36 8.98 -20.11 13.38
CA SER A 36 10.12 -19.44 12.75
C SER A 36 10.74 -18.42 13.70
N ASP A 37 12.03 -18.14 13.54
CA ASP A 37 12.75 -17.06 14.21
C ASP A 37 12.49 -15.68 13.60
N HIS A 38 11.78 -15.62 12.46
CA HIS A 38 11.36 -14.39 11.81
C HIS A 38 9.84 -14.22 11.89
N PHE A 39 9.41 -13.07 12.42
CA PHE A 39 8.01 -12.67 12.37
C PHE A 39 7.62 -12.24 10.95
N SER A 40 6.45 -12.69 10.50
CA SER A 40 5.93 -12.34 9.18
C SER A 40 5.58 -10.86 9.11
N LEU A 41 5.94 -10.23 8.00
CA LEU A 41 5.46 -8.89 7.65
C LEU A 41 4.22 -9.05 6.78
N LEU A 42 3.13 -8.39 7.17
CA LEU A 42 1.89 -8.34 6.40
C LEU A 42 1.44 -6.89 6.27
N VAL A 43 1.11 -6.51 5.04
CA VAL A 43 0.68 -5.15 4.69
C VAL A 43 -0.47 -5.26 3.71
N GLU A 44 -1.50 -4.45 3.94
CA GLU A 44 -2.60 -4.26 3.00
C GLU A 44 -2.34 -3.01 2.16
N PHE A 45 -2.48 -3.15 0.84
CA PHE A 45 -2.27 -2.07 -0.12
C PHE A 45 -3.51 -1.82 -0.95
N GLU A 46 -3.77 -0.55 -1.23
CA GLU A 46 -4.62 -0.11 -2.33
C GLU A 46 -3.74 0.18 -3.55
N LEU A 47 -4.12 -0.35 -4.71
CA LEU A 47 -3.42 -0.15 -5.98
C LEU A 47 -4.23 0.78 -6.89
N ASN A 48 -3.61 1.88 -7.32
CA ASN A 48 -4.17 2.85 -8.26
C ASN A 48 -3.44 2.73 -9.61
N PRO A 49 -3.99 1.97 -10.58
CA PRO A 49 -3.38 1.84 -11.89
C PRO A 49 -3.45 3.18 -12.65
N PRO A 50 -2.44 3.50 -13.48
CA PRO A 50 -2.51 4.68 -14.33
C PRO A 50 -3.71 4.58 -15.27
N THR A 51 -4.60 5.57 -15.23
CA THR A 51 -5.66 5.70 -16.23
C THR A 51 -5.01 6.11 -17.56
N ASN A 52 -5.19 5.30 -18.60
CA ASN A 52 -4.87 5.70 -19.96
C ASN A 52 -5.92 6.71 -20.42
N ASP A 53 -5.82 7.96 -19.95
CA ASP A 53 -6.66 9.05 -20.44
C ASP A 53 -6.20 9.46 -21.84
N ASN A 54 -6.54 8.64 -22.84
CA ASN A 54 -6.55 9.01 -24.25
C ASN A 54 -7.74 9.94 -24.55
N THR A 55 -8.03 10.90 -23.67
CA THR A 55 -8.94 12.00 -23.97
C THR A 55 -8.19 12.93 -24.90
N LYS A 56 -8.31 12.64 -26.20
CA LYS A 56 -7.99 13.58 -27.28
C LYS A 56 -8.79 14.84 -26.98
N ASN A 57 -8.11 15.91 -26.60
CA ASN A 57 -8.68 17.25 -26.59
C ASN A 57 -8.93 17.61 -28.06
N SER A 58 -10.06 17.17 -28.63
CA SER A 58 -10.53 17.62 -29.92
C SER A 58 -10.83 19.10 -29.81
N THR A 59 -9.87 19.87 -30.30
CA THR A 59 -9.97 21.25 -30.76
C THR A 59 -11.38 21.58 -31.24
N THR A 60 -12.15 22.27 -30.40
CA THR A 60 -13.28 23.09 -30.87
C THR A 60 -12.81 24.54 -30.81
N THR A 61 -12.08 24.95 -31.84
CA THR A 61 -11.79 26.36 -32.10
C THR A 61 -13.09 27.03 -32.49
N SER A 62 -13.79 27.64 -31.54
CA SER A 62 -14.87 28.58 -31.85
C SER A 62 -14.25 29.84 -32.43
N ILE A 63 -14.14 29.90 -33.76
CA ILE A 63 -13.82 31.12 -34.51
C ILE A 63 -14.95 32.12 -34.26
N THR A 64 -14.77 33.02 -33.29
CA THR A 64 -15.65 34.19 -33.13
C THR A 64 -15.07 35.32 -33.96
N THR A 65 -15.59 35.49 -35.18
CA THR A 65 -15.35 36.67 -36.01
C THR A 65 -15.93 37.91 -35.31
N ARG A 66 -15.08 38.74 -34.72
CA ARG A 66 -15.46 40.08 -34.24
C ARG A 66 -15.26 41.08 -35.38
N ARG A 67 -16.34 41.40 -36.10
CA ARG A 67 -16.44 42.64 -36.88
C ARG A 67 -16.70 43.78 -35.91
N GLN A 68 -15.79 44.74 -35.80
CA GLN A 68 -16.05 46.19 -35.73
C GLN A 68 -14.82 46.93 -36.25
#